data_AF-A0A932WBR7-F1
#
_entry.id   AF-A0A932WBR7-F1
#
_cell.length_a   1.000
_cell.length_b   1.000
_cell.length_c   1.000
_cell.angle_alpha   90.00
_cell.angle_beta   90.00
_cell.angle_gamma   90.00
#
_symmetry.space_group_name_H-M   'P 1'
#
loop_
_entity.id
_entity.type
_entity.pdbx_description
1 polymer ?
#
loop_
_entity_poly.entity_id
_entity_poly.type
_entity_poly.pdbx_seq_one_letter_code
_entity_poly.pdbx_strand_id
1 'polypeptide(L)'
;MLTQLRIKNFRCFDEHSLSFRKNTVIVGRNNAGKSTVIEALKLVSLVSNRHRYLNPIRVPKEANVPLHTALSPSLQHLDLKFDTAAHGLGQLPSVIEAEFDSGETIQVYVGADHKLYGALQRPSGSRVITKGEAGQLGIRTIQILPQVAPLERTEMRLSSLMNLTSISILICSTN
;
A
#
# COMPACT_ATOMS: atom_id res chain seq x y z
N MET A 1 3.50 14.95 1.18
CA MET A 1 3.62 14.32 -0.15
C MET A 1 4.35 13.00 0.01
N LEU A 2 3.97 11.94 -0.71
CA LEU A 2 4.80 10.73 -0.80
C LEU A 2 6.08 11.05 -1.59
N THR A 3 7.25 10.69 -1.06
CA THR A 3 8.56 10.95 -1.69
C THR A 3 9.26 9.67 -2.12
N GLN A 4 9.06 8.56 -1.42
CA GLN A 4 9.66 7.28 -1.75
C GLN A 4 8.75 6.11 -1.40
N LEU A 5 8.82 5.05 -2.19
CA LEU A 5 8.24 3.74 -1.91
C LEU A 5 9.32 2.67 -2.08
N ARG A 6 9.58 1.90 -1.03
CA ARG A 6 10.46 0.72 -1.03
C ARG A 6 9.57 -0.52 -0.88
N ILE A 7 9.78 -1.52 -1.72
CA ILE A 7 9.01 -2.76 -1.76
C ILE A 7 9.99 -3.93 -1.63
N LYS A 8 9.74 -4.82 -0.68
CA LYS A 8 10.57 -6.01 -0.42
C LYS A 8 9.72 -7.26 -0.26
N ASN A 9 10.13 -8.35 -0.91
CA ASN A 9 9.48 -9.67 -0.88
C ASN A 9 7.96 -9.60 -1.17
N PHE A 10 7.54 -8.80 -2.15
CA PHE A 10 6.13 -8.57 -2.47
C PHE A 10 5.84 -8.81 -3.95
N ARG A 11 5.01 -9.82 -4.22
CA ARG A 11 4.57 -10.25 -5.57
C ARG A 11 5.68 -10.59 -6.55
N CYS A 12 6.11 -9.62 -7.35
CA CYS A 12 7.15 -9.79 -8.37
C CYS A 12 8.45 -9.09 -8.01
N PHE A 13 8.50 -8.41 -6.87
CA PHE A 13 9.67 -7.67 -6.40
C PHE A 13 10.31 -8.38 -5.22
N ASP A 14 11.59 -8.76 -5.39
CA ASP A 14 12.46 -9.13 -4.29
C ASP A 14 12.84 -7.89 -3.50
N GLU A 15 13.35 -6.87 -4.20
CA GLU A 15 13.60 -5.53 -3.69
C GLU A 15 13.44 -4.50 -4.81
N HIS A 16 12.69 -3.43 -4.56
CA HIS A 16 12.48 -2.35 -5.52
C HIS A 16 12.24 -1.02 -4.82
N SER A 17 12.77 0.08 -5.37
CA SER A 17 12.59 1.42 -4.82
C SER A 17 12.19 2.41 -5.90
N LEU A 18 11.21 3.26 -5.59
CA LEU A 18 10.64 4.28 -6.46
C LEU A 18 10.66 5.63 -5.75
N SER A 19 11.16 6.66 -6.42
CA SER A 19 11.06 8.04 -5.95
C SER A 19 9.89 8.75 -6.62
N PHE A 20 9.13 9.51 -5.84
CA PHE A 20 7.98 10.27 -6.29
C PHE A 20 8.29 11.76 -6.33
N ARG A 21 7.85 12.40 -7.40
CA ARG A 21 7.71 13.85 -7.49
C ARG A 21 6.23 14.21 -7.60
N LYS A 22 5.92 15.51 -7.54
CA LYS A 22 4.54 16.04 -7.63
C LYS A 22 3.72 15.39 -8.74
N ASN A 23 4.33 15.22 -9.92
CA ASN A 23 3.76 14.50 -11.05
C ASN A 23 4.66 13.31 -11.38
N THR A 24 4.18 12.10 -11.08
CA THR A 24 4.91 10.85 -11.37
C THR A 24 4.04 9.98 -12.28
N VAL A 25 4.59 9.59 -13.43
CA VAL A 25 3.94 8.70 -14.39
C VAL A 25 4.74 7.40 -14.45
N ILE A 26 4.07 6.28 -14.19
CA ILE A 26 4.69 4.95 -14.25
C ILE A 26 4.33 4.31 -15.58
N VAL A 27 5.33 4.08 -16.43
CA VAL A 27 5.19 3.42 -17.74
C VAL A 27 6.00 2.13 -17.79
N GLY A 28 5.60 1.20 -18.64
CA GLY A 28 6.29 -0.08 -18.81
C GLY A 28 5.40 -1.13 -19.46
N ARG A 29 5.99 -2.25 -19.86
CA ARG A 29 5.26 -3.38 -20.46
C ARG A 29 4.22 -3.96 -19.50
N ASN A 30 3.23 -4.67 -20.03
CA ASN A 30 2.34 -5.48 -19.20
C ASN A 30 3.18 -6.44 -18.36
N ASN A 31 2.73 -6.67 -17.12
CA ASN A 31 3.43 -7.50 -16.14
C ASN A 31 4.81 -6.98 -15.67
N ALA A 32 5.21 -5.76 -16.05
CA ALA A 32 6.43 -5.13 -15.52
C ALA A 32 6.33 -4.71 -14.03
N GLY A 33 5.30 -5.15 -13.30
CA GLY A 33 5.11 -4.81 -11.88
C GLY A 33 4.36 -3.49 -11.61
N LYS A 34 3.84 -2.80 -12.63
CA LYS A 34 3.07 -1.54 -12.43
C LYS A 34 1.86 -1.73 -11.50
N SER A 35 1.09 -2.81 -11.70
CA SER A 35 -0.05 -3.14 -10.84
C SER A 35 0.41 -3.48 -9.41
N THR A 36 1.55 -4.15 -9.27
CA THR A 36 2.18 -4.43 -7.97
C THR A 36 2.50 -3.16 -7.20
N VAL A 37 3.04 -2.14 -7.87
CA VAL A 37 3.29 -0.81 -7.26
C VAL A 37 1.98 -0.19 -6.78
N ILE A 38 0.90 -0.29 -7.57
CA ILE A 38 -0.41 0.22 -7.16
C ILE A 38 -0.98 -0.52 -5.96
N GLU A 39 -0.84 -1.84 -5.91
CA GLU A 39 -1.32 -2.61 -4.77
C GLU A 39 -0.51 -2.31 -3.51
N ALA A 40 0.80 -2.10 -3.64
CA ALA A 40 1.63 -1.63 -2.55
C ALA A 40 1.16 -0.26 -2.04
N LEU A 41 0.89 0.68 -2.95
CA LEU A 41 0.31 1.99 -2.60
C LEU A 41 -1.07 1.86 -1.94
N LYS A 42 -1.92 0.92 -2.37
CA LYS A 42 -3.22 0.64 -1.73
C LYS A 42 -3.06 0.19 -0.29
N LEU A 43 -2.06 -0.62 0.01
CA LEU A 43 -1.77 -1.04 1.38
C LEU A 43 -1.29 0.13 2.24
N VAL A 44 -0.40 0.99 1.71
CA VAL A 44 0.03 2.21 2.39
C VAL A 44 -1.14 3.20 2.57
N SER A 45 -2.04 3.30 1.60
CA SER A 45 -3.19 4.22 1.67
C SER A 45 -4.14 3.86 2.80
N LEU A 46 -4.35 2.57 3.07
CA LEU A 46 -5.17 2.11 4.19
C LEU A 46 -4.64 2.61 5.54
N VAL A 47 -3.31 2.61 5.72
CA VAL A 47 -2.67 3.08 6.96
C VAL A 47 -2.65 4.61 6.99
N SER A 48 -2.13 5.27 5.94
CA SER A 48 -2.04 6.74 5.87
C SER A 48 -3.40 7.42 6.01
N ASN A 49 -4.48 6.85 5.47
CA ASN A 49 -5.81 7.46 5.55
C ASN A 49 -6.52 7.23 6.90
N ARG A 50 -6.09 6.24 7.68
CA ARG A 50 -6.80 5.82 8.91
C ARG A 50 -5.98 5.96 10.19
N HIS A 51 -4.69 6.27 10.10
CA HIS A 51 -3.76 6.27 11.24
C HIS A 51 -4.20 7.14 12.43
N ARG A 52 -4.92 8.24 12.17
CA ARG A 52 -5.41 9.15 13.21
C ARG A 52 -6.55 8.58 14.04
N TYR A 53 -7.30 7.62 13.49
CA TYR A 53 -8.54 7.12 14.09
C TYR A 53 -8.40 5.72 14.67
N LEU A 54 -7.48 4.92 14.11
CA LEU A 54 -7.22 3.56 14.56
C LEU A 54 -6.53 3.54 15.92
N ASN A 55 -6.94 2.58 16.76
CA ASN A 55 -6.23 2.26 17.97
C ASN A 55 -5.12 1.25 17.63
N PRO A 56 -3.87 1.49 18.07
CA PRO A 56 -2.81 0.50 17.96
C PRO A 56 -3.20 -0.79 18.68
N ILE A 57 -2.90 -1.93 18.04
CA ILE A 57 -3.12 -3.26 18.59
C ILE A 57 -1.79 -3.89 18.97
N ARG A 58 -1.84 -4.84 19.92
CA ARG A 58 -0.73 -5.77 20.11
C ARG A 58 -0.74 -6.79 18.97
N VAL A 59 0.40 -6.95 18.32
CA VAL A 59 0.55 -7.86 17.20
C VAL A 59 0.59 -9.30 17.72
N PRO A 60 -0.24 -10.21 17.19
CA PRO A 60 -0.22 -11.63 17.55
C PRO A 60 1.07 -12.29 17.05
N LYS A 61 1.58 -13.30 17.77
CA LYS A 61 2.84 -13.98 17.40
C LYS A 61 2.72 -14.69 16.06
N GLU A 62 1.52 -15.18 15.78
CA GLU A 62 1.13 -15.90 14.57
C GLU A 62 1.24 -15.03 13.31
N ALA A 63 1.21 -13.70 13.44
CA ALA A 63 1.41 -12.80 12.31
C ALA A 63 2.82 -12.90 11.71
N ASN A 64 3.82 -13.37 12.48
CA ASN A 64 5.22 -13.48 12.05
C ASN A 64 5.79 -12.18 11.43
N VAL A 65 5.53 -11.04 12.08
CA VAL A 65 6.05 -9.73 11.69
C VAL A 65 6.92 -9.14 12.81
N PRO A 66 7.96 -8.33 12.49
CA PRO A 66 8.91 -7.76 13.47
C PRO A 66 8.34 -6.53 14.20
N LEU A 67 7.07 -6.62 14.61
CA LEU A 67 6.33 -5.56 15.30
C LEU A 67 5.71 -6.12 16.58
N HIS A 68 5.79 -5.35 17.67
CA HIS A 68 5.04 -5.64 18.90
C HIS A 68 3.68 -4.93 18.92
N THR A 69 3.63 -3.72 18.36
CA THR A 69 2.44 -2.87 18.28
C THR A 69 2.31 -2.34 16.85
N ALA A 70 1.09 -2.33 16.32
CA ALA A 70 0.82 -1.88 14.96
C ALA A 70 -0.60 -1.34 14.81
N LEU A 71 -0.85 -0.59 13.75
CA LEU A 71 -2.18 -0.32 13.24
C LEU A 71 -2.62 -1.49 12.34
N SER A 72 -3.84 -1.98 12.48
CA SER A 72 -4.36 -3.07 11.64
C SER A 72 -5.68 -2.66 10.98
N PRO A 73 -5.64 -1.91 9.86
CA PRO A 73 -6.85 -1.59 9.11
C PRO A 73 -7.42 -2.84 8.44
N SER A 74 -8.76 -2.95 8.42
CA SER A 74 -9.45 -4.02 7.70
C SER A 74 -9.20 -3.95 6.19
N LEU A 75 -9.02 -5.13 5.59
CA LEU A 75 -8.81 -5.38 4.17
C LEU A 75 -10.12 -5.67 3.40
N GLN A 76 -11.27 -5.72 4.08
CA GLN A 76 -12.56 -6.21 3.54
C GLN A 76 -13.06 -5.56 2.24
N HIS A 77 -12.55 -4.39 1.87
CA HIS A 77 -12.96 -3.65 0.67
C HIS A 77 -11.85 -3.55 -0.38
N LEU A 78 -10.79 -4.34 -0.21
CA LEU A 78 -9.67 -4.38 -1.13
C LEU A 78 -9.70 -5.72 -1.84
N ASP A 79 -9.89 -5.71 -3.16
CA ASP A 79 -9.77 -6.88 -4.03
C ASP A 79 -8.31 -7.33 -4.15
N LEU A 80 -7.62 -7.51 -3.02
CA LEU A 80 -6.27 -8.06 -2.97
C LEU A 80 -6.37 -9.57 -2.78
N LYS A 81 -5.94 -10.32 -3.80
CA LYS A 81 -5.71 -11.76 -3.70
C LYS A 81 -4.40 -12.02 -2.97
N PHE A 82 -4.44 -12.05 -1.64
CA PHE A 82 -3.27 -12.30 -0.79
C PHE A 82 -2.66 -13.68 -0.98
N ASP A 83 -3.43 -14.64 -1.51
CA ASP A 83 -3.00 -15.99 -1.86
C ASP A 83 -1.81 -16.01 -2.86
N THR A 84 -1.60 -14.90 -3.57
CA THR A 84 -0.50 -14.72 -4.53
C THR A 84 0.47 -13.58 -4.16
N ALA A 85 0.26 -12.93 -3.01
CA ALA A 85 1.02 -11.73 -2.61
C ALA A 85 2.40 -12.06 -2.03
N ALA A 86 2.51 -13.21 -1.35
CA ALA A 86 3.80 -13.77 -0.96
C ALA A 86 4.45 -14.39 -2.20
N HIS A 87 5.58 -13.82 -2.61
CA HIS A 87 6.40 -14.35 -3.71
C HIS A 87 6.64 -15.83 -3.47
N GLY A 88 6.34 -16.66 -4.49
CA GLY A 88 6.41 -18.11 -4.38
C GLY A 88 7.75 -18.54 -3.78
N LEU A 89 7.71 -19.14 -2.59
CA LEU A 89 8.85 -19.73 -1.86
C LEU A 89 9.87 -18.74 -1.21
N GLY A 90 9.52 -17.48 -0.92
CA GLY A 90 10.44 -16.47 -0.30
C GLY A 90 10.03 -15.94 1.09
N GLN A 91 11.03 -15.72 1.96
CA GLN A 91 10.90 -15.37 3.40
C GLN A 91 9.91 -14.24 3.71
N LEU A 92 8.86 -14.58 4.47
CA LEU A 92 8.04 -13.62 5.21
C LEU A 92 8.91 -12.78 6.16
N PRO A 93 8.52 -11.52 6.43
CA PRO A 93 7.34 -10.83 5.91
C PRO A 93 7.61 -10.01 4.65
N SER A 94 6.60 -9.86 3.80
CA SER A 94 6.58 -8.81 2.77
C SER A 94 6.54 -7.44 3.45
N VAL A 95 7.39 -6.51 3.00
CA VAL A 95 7.49 -5.16 3.58
C VAL A 95 7.33 -4.12 2.49
N ILE A 96 6.43 -3.18 2.71
CA ILE A 96 6.26 -1.99 1.90
C ILE A 96 6.51 -0.79 2.79
N GLU A 97 7.46 0.04 2.42
CA GLU A 97 7.84 1.23 3.18
C GLU A 97 7.62 2.48 2.34
N ALA A 98 6.87 3.42 2.88
CA ALA A 98 6.56 4.69 2.24
C ALA A 98 7.11 5.84 3.08
N GLU A 99 7.82 6.74 2.42
CA GLU A 99 8.40 7.94 3.04
C GLU A 99 7.66 9.18 2.56
N PHE A 100 7.45 10.13 3.46
CA PHE A 100 6.75 11.38 3.19
C PHE A 100 7.72 12.56 3.25
N ASP A 101 7.37 13.66 2.59
CA ASP A 101 8.12 14.93 2.57
C ASP A 101 8.33 15.54 3.96
N SER A 102 7.48 15.20 4.92
CA SER A 102 7.63 15.57 6.32
C SER A 102 8.67 14.71 7.08
N GLY A 103 9.20 13.66 6.45
CA GLY A 103 10.24 12.76 6.95
C GLY A 103 9.71 11.54 7.71
N GLU A 104 8.42 11.48 8.02
CA GLU A 104 7.79 10.29 8.58
C GLU A 104 7.75 9.15 7.57
N THR A 105 7.76 7.93 8.10
CA THR A 105 7.62 6.71 7.30
C THR A 105 6.45 5.86 7.77
N ILE A 106 5.84 5.16 6.81
CA ILE A 106 4.89 4.09 7.04
C ILE A 106 5.53 2.80 6.57
N GLN A 107 5.69 1.84 7.46
CA GLN A 107 6.03 0.46 7.12
C GLN A 107 4.77 -0.39 7.20
N VAL A 108 4.50 -1.13 6.14
CA VAL A 108 3.36 -2.03 6.04
C VAL A 108 3.85 -3.45 5.85
N TYR A 109 3.34 -4.33 6.69
CA TYR A 109 3.62 -5.76 6.67
C TYR A 109 2.32 -6.51 6.37
N VAL A 110 2.43 -7.53 5.53
CA VAL A 110 1.41 -8.55 5.38
C VAL A 110 1.82 -9.73 6.25
N GLY A 111 1.06 -9.98 7.32
CA GLY A 111 1.34 -11.09 8.24
C GLY A 111 1.00 -12.45 7.64
N ALA A 112 1.53 -13.51 8.24
CA ALA A 112 1.21 -14.89 7.87
C ALA A 112 -0.28 -15.23 8.09
N ASP A 113 -0.97 -14.47 8.93
CA ASP A 113 -2.42 -14.53 9.16
C ASP A 113 -3.24 -13.74 8.11
N HIS A 114 -2.59 -13.33 7.01
CA HIS A 114 -3.17 -12.55 5.92
C HIS A 114 -3.77 -11.19 6.35
N LYS A 115 -3.31 -10.64 7.48
CA LYS A 115 -3.70 -9.31 7.95
C LYS A 115 -2.65 -8.26 7.63
N LEU A 116 -3.11 -7.01 7.58
CA LEU A 116 -2.25 -5.86 7.41
C LEU A 116 -1.79 -5.33 8.76
N TYR A 117 -0.50 -5.03 8.87
CA TYR A 117 0.10 -4.40 10.03
C TYR A 117 0.92 -3.18 9.59
N GLY A 118 0.50 -1.99 10.02
CA GLY A 118 1.16 -0.72 9.77
C GLY A 118 1.93 -0.23 10.99
N ALA A 119 3.21 0.08 10.83
CA ALA A 119 4.02 0.82 11.78
C ALA A 119 4.28 2.23 11.23
N LEU A 120 4.18 3.23 12.10
CA LEU A 120 4.50 4.62 11.77
C LEU A 120 5.81 4.97 12.49
N GLN A 121 6.67 5.72 11.81
CA GLN A 121 7.91 6.22 12.40
C GLN A 121 8.05 7.71 12.18
N ARG A 122 8.69 8.37 13.14
CA ARG A 122 9.11 9.76 13.04
C ARG A 122 10.38 9.88 12.19
N PRO A 123 10.75 11.10 11.75
CA PRO A 123 12.02 11.33 11.05
C PRO A 123 13.25 10.85 11.84
N SER A 124 13.16 10.81 13.17
CA SER A 124 14.22 10.26 14.05
C SER A 124 14.33 8.73 14.02
N GLY A 125 13.45 8.03 13.31
CA GLY A 125 13.33 6.57 13.30
C GLY A 125 12.56 6.00 14.50
N SER A 126 12.11 6.84 15.44
CA SER A 126 11.34 6.34 16.59
C SER A 126 9.95 5.88 16.18
N ARG A 127 9.55 4.69 16.66
CA ARG A 127 8.23 4.13 16.41
C ARG A 127 7.15 4.90 17.18
N VAL A 128 6.01 5.05 16.54
CA VAL A 128 4.78 5.57 17.13
C VAL A 128 3.95 4.40 17.63
N ILE A 129 3.66 4.38 18.93
CA ILE A 129 3.00 3.24 19.57
C ILE A 129 1.64 3.60 20.18
N THR A 130 1.32 4.89 20.29
CA THR A 130 0.02 5.36 20.79
C THR A 130 -0.80 6.10 19.72
N LYS A 131 -2.11 6.15 19.93
CA LYS A 131 -3.03 6.91 19.06
C LYS A 131 -2.76 8.42 19.08
N GLY A 132 -2.44 8.97 20.25
CA GLY A 132 -2.14 10.40 20.41
C GLY A 132 -0.93 10.82 19.58
N GLU A 133 0.13 10.02 19.63
CA GLU A 133 1.32 10.22 18.81
C GLU A 133 1.03 10.08 17.31
N ALA A 134 0.23 9.09 16.90
CA ALA A 134 -0.15 8.90 15.50
C ALA A 134 -0.91 10.12 14.95
N GLY A 135 -1.78 10.75 15.75
CA GLY A 135 -2.53 11.94 15.36
C GLY A 135 -1.66 13.18 15.08
N GLN A 136 -0.44 13.23 15.59
CA GLN A 136 0.47 14.38 15.48
C GLN A 136 1.37 14.33 14.24
N LEU A 137 1.34 13.25 13.46
CA LEU A 137 2.24 13.07 12.32
C LEU A 137 1.83 13.90 11.10
N GLY A 138 2.83 14.37 10.35
CA GLY A 138 2.67 15.07 9.07
C GLY A 138 2.27 14.18 7.89
N ILE A 139 1.92 12.92 8.14
CA ILE A 139 1.56 11.95 7.11
C ILE A 139 0.30 12.41 6.35
N ARG A 140 0.46 12.61 5.04
CA ARG A 140 -0.64 12.95 4.14
C ARG A 140 -1.43 11.72 3.70
N THR A 141 -2.69 11.94 3.35
CA THR A 141 -3.55 10.91 2.78
C THR A 141 -3.08 10.54 1.38
N ILE A 142 -3.20 9.25 1.03
CA ILE A 142 -2.96 8.75 -0.32
C ILE A 142 -4.32 8.37 -0.90
N GLN A 143 -4.68 9.04 -2.00
CA GLN A 143 -5.89 8.72 -2.76
C GLN A 143 -5.49 7.93 -4.00
N ILE A 144 -6.17 6.81 -4.23
CA ILE A 144 -5.92 5.92 -5.35
C ILE A 144 -7.22 5.82 -6.12
N LEU A 145 -7.18 6.25 -7.38
CA LEU A 145 -8.32 6.13 -8.26
C LEU A 145 -8.57 4.64 -8.58
N PRO A 146 -9.83 4.22 -8.69
CA PRO A 146 -10.14 2.90 -9.20
C PRO A 146 -9.52 2.73 -10.58
N GLN A 147 -9.11 1.50 -10.91
CA GLN A 147 -8.69 1.19 -12.27
C GLN A 147 -9.92 1.31 -13.17
N VAL A 148 -9.97 2.39 -13.96
CA VAL A 148 -10.91 2.51 -15.06
C VAL A 148 -10.35 1.72 -16.24
N ALA A 149 -11.12 0.75 -16.72
CA ALA A 149 -10.83 0.10 -17.97
C ALA A 149 -10.98 1.11 -19.13
N PRO A 150 -10.32 0.89 -20.28
CA PRO A 150 -10.62 1.65 -21.48
C PRO A 150 -12.13 1.67 -21.73
N LEU A 151 -12.65 2.84 -22.11
CA LEU A 151 -13.98 2.93 -22.69
C LEU A 151 -14.01 2.01 -23.92
N GLU A 152 -14.83 0.96 -23.85
CA GLU A 152 -15.22 0.14 -24.99
C GLU A 152 -15.69 1.08 -26.12
N ARG A 153 -15.29 0.85 -27.38
CA ARG A 153 -15.68 1.70 -28.53
C ARG A 153 -17.20 1.79 -28.72
N THR A 154 -17.93 0.86 -28.13
CA THR A 154 -19.39 0.82 -28.06
C THR A 154 -19.80 0.65 -26.60
N GLU A 155 -20.10 1.75 -25.91
CA GLU A 155 -20.78 1.68 -24.61
C GLU A 155 -22.22 1.22 -24.82
N MET A 156 -22.53 -0.01 -24.39
CA MET A 156 -23.93 -0.36 -24.10
C MET A 156 -24.31 0.21 -22.73
N ARG A 157 -25.48 0.83 -22.66
CA ARG A 157 -26.08 1.28 -21.39
C ARG A 157 -26.05 0.13 -20.38
N LEU A 158 -25.55 0.42 -19.18
CA LEU A 158 -25.34 -0.54 -18.09
C LEU A 158 -26.56 -1.45 -17.84
N SER A 159 -26.46 -2.69 -18.31
CA SER A 159 -27.08 -3.87 -17.72
C SER A 159 -25.98 -4.75 -17.12
N SER A 160 -26.23 -5.26 -15.93
CA SER A 160 -25.27 -5.89 -15.02
C SER A 160 -24.32 -6.93 -15.66
N LEU A 161 -23.05 -6.86 -15.23
CA LEU A 161 -21.90 -7.75 -15.50
C LEU A 161 -21.13 -7.50 -16.81
N MET A 162 -19.85 -7.08 -16.69
CA MET A 162 -18.73 -7.76 -17.36
C MET A 162 -17.34 -7.27 -16.91
N ASN A 163 -16.38 -8.20 -17.00
CA ASN A 163 -14.94 -8.07 -16.78
C ASN A 163 -14.26 -7.36 -17.96
N LEU A 164 -13.26 -6.49 -17.70
CA LEU A 164 -12.49 -5.78 -18.73
C LEU A 164 -10.97 -5.92 -18.54
N THR A 165 -10.26 -6.23 -19.63
CA THR A 165 -8.78 -6.26 -19.76
C THR A 165 -8.27 -4.91 -20.27
N SER A 166 -7.22 -4.35 -19.66
CA SER A 166 -6.85 -2.91 -19.80
C SER A 166 -5.35 -2.65 -20.00
N ILE A 167 -4.98 -1.77 -20.95
CA ILE A 167 -3.70 -1.03 -20.94
C ILE A 167 -3.81 0.09 -19.90
N SER A 168 -2.92 0.11 -18.90
CA SER A 168 -2.99 1.06 -17.78
C SER A 168 -1.94 2.17 -17.91
N ILE A 169 -2.38 3.40 -18.15
CA ILE A 169 -1.60 4.62 -17.86
C ILE A 169 -1.93 5.02 -16.43
N LEU A 170 -0.92 5.24 -15.59
CA LEU A 170 -1.12 5.60 -14.20
C LEU A 170 -0.56 6.99 -13.92
N ILE A 171 -1.44 7.88 -13.45
CA ILE A 171 -1.10 9.22 -12.98
C ILE A 171 -1.29 9.25 -11.47
N CYS A 172 -0.20 9.39 -10.72
CA CYS A 172 -0.26 9.72 -9.30
C CYS A 172 -0.25 11.25 -9.16
N SER A 173 -1.36 11.82 -8.70
CA SER A 173 -1.42 13.20 -8.21
C SER A 173 -1.55 13.18 -6.69
N THR A 174 -0.71 13.94 -6.00
CA THR A 174 -0.78 14.14 -4.54
C THR A 174 -1.16 15.59 -4.29
N ASN A 175 -2.27 15.82 -3.57
CA ASN A 175 -2.70 17.16 -3.14
C ASN A 175 -1.94 17.62 -1.89
#